data_AF-A0A364N380-F1
#
_entry.id   AF-A0A364N380-F1
#
_cell.length_a   1.000
_cell.length_b   1.000
_cell.length_c   1.000
_cell.angle_alpha   90.00
_cell.angle_beta   90.00
_cell.angle_gamma   90.00
#
_symmetry.space_group_name_H-M   'P 1'
#
loop_
_entity.id
_entity.type
_entity.pdbx_description
1 polymer ?
#
loop_
_entity_poly.entity_id
_entity_poly.type
_entity_poly.pdbx_seq_one_letter_code
_entity_poly.pdbx_strand_id
1 'polypeptide(L)'
;MELLNAFVPPTIDFYRQRIEQDSPTRERVGASGAADILTAAAMGRAKASANAIYGSVSSADLVTTIKGALAHNDEAARVMLNEADVKFVSGHEEGDASRVKQLGTFKAEIRLPGAEEPLASEVLSRKAGVIVGDDLHKLFKHAQSEGYAIPAINVTSSSTVVASLEAARDSKSPIILQLSNGGAAYFAGKGVANSNQEASIAGSIAAAHYIRSIAPSYGIPMIEMEIGITGGEEDGVSNEDVDNNLLYTQPEDIYDIYKELSAVSPLFSIAAGFGNVHGVYKPGNVKLRPELLQKHQQYVKEKTGSKDDKPVFLVFHGGSGSGVKDFQDAISYGVVKVNLDTDMQWAYLSGIRDYVQSKSGYLQTQVGNPEGEDKPNKKYYDPRVWVREGEKTMSSRITVALKDFFTVGKA
;
A
#
# COMPACT_ATOMS: atom_id res chain seq x y z
N MET A 1 -19.23 23.26 -2.98
CA MET A 1 -18.77 21.92 -3.43
C MET A 1 -17.25 21.83 -3.50
N GLU A 2 -16.52 22.81 -4.04
CA GLU A 2 -15.04 22.79 -4.09
C GLU A 2 -14.35 22.59 -2.73
N LEU A 3 -14.86 23.24 -1.68
CA LEU A 3 -14.33 23.09 -0.31
C LEU A 3 -14.52 21.67 0.25
N LEU A 4 -15.62 20.98 -0.09
CA LEU A 4 -15.79 19.58 0.29
C LEU A 4 -14.75 18.70 -0.40
N ASN A 5 -14.51 18.89 -1.70
CA ASN A 5 -13.51 18.12 -2.45
C ASN A 5 -12.07 18.37 -1.98
N ALA A 6 -11.79 19.56 -1.47
CA ALA A 6 -10.46 19.92 -0.99
C ALA A 6 -10.15 19.34 0.41
N PHE A 7 -11.14 19.28 1.29
CA PHE A 7 -10.91 19.01 2.71
C PHE A 7 -11.53 17.71 3.21
N VAL A 8 -12.55 17.17 2.56
CA VAL A 8 -13.18 15.90 2.96
C VAL A 8 -12.54 14.75 2.20
N PRO A 9 -12.02 13.73 2.91
CA PRO A 9 -11.49 12.57 2.23
C PRO A 9 -12.63 11.82 1.50
N PRO A 10 -12.45 11.45 0.23
CA PRO A 10 -13.43 10.71 -0.58
C PRO A 10 -13.77 9.30 -0.05
N THR A 11 -13.03 8.80 0.94
CA THR A 11 -13.38 7.61 1.71
C THR A 11 -13.33 7.99 3.19
N ILE A 12 -14.38 7.67 3.95
CA ILE A 12 -14.43 7.87 5.39
C ILE A 12 -14.54 6.51 6.06
N ASP A 13 -13.53 6.15 6.85
CA ASP A 13 -13.45 4.86 7.52
C ASP A 13 -14.12 4.93 8.90
N PHE A 14 -15.01 3.97 9.19
CA PHE A 14 -15.65 3.83 10.49
C PHE A 14 -15.30 2.48 11.11
N TYR A 15 -14.82 2.54 12.34
CA TYR A 15 -14.54 1.36 13.16
C TYR A 15 -15.59 1.25 14.24
N ARG A 16 -16.11 0.05 14.41
CA ARG A 16 -17.09 -0.28 15.44
C ARG A 16 -16.72 -1.61 16.08
N GLN A 17 -16.80 -1.65 17.40
CA GLN A 17 -16.59 -2.89 18.13
C GLN A 17 -17.75 -3.85 17.89
N ARG A 18 -17.43 -5.14 17.82
CA ARG A 18 -18.43 -6.21 17.77
C ARG A 18 -19.29 -6.15 19.03
N ILE A 19 -20.60 -6.02 18.86
CA ILE A 19 -21.54 -6.13 19.98
C ILE A 19 -21.80 -7.62 20.18
N GLU A 20 -21.27 -8.18 21.27
CA GLU A 20 -21.62 -9.53 21.70
C GLU A 20 -23.05 -9.49 22.26
N GLN A 21 -23.95 -10.33 21.73
CA GLN A 21 -25.23 -10.56 22.38
C GLN A 21 -24.97 -11.36 23.66
N ASP A 22 -25.47 -10.85 24.79
CA ASP A 22 -25.36 -11.54 26.08
C ASP A 22 -25.83 -12.99 25.94
N SER A 23 -24.93 -13.93 26.25
CA SER A 23 -25.30 -15.32 26.36
C SER A 23 -26.12 -15.51 27.65
N PRO A 24 -27.16 -16.37 27.65
CA PRO A 24 -27.94 -16.61 28.86
C PRO A 24 -27.03 -17.07 30.00
N THR A 25 -27.15 -16.43 31.16
CA THR A 25 -26.35 -16.69 32.36
C THR A 25 -26.44 -18.18 32.74
N ARG A 26 -25.32 -18.90 32.59
CA ARG A 26 -25.17 -20.26 33.12
C ARG A 26 -24.88 -20.19 34.62
N GLU A 27 -25.62 -20.99 35.40
CA GLU A 27 -25.36 -21.21 36.83
C GLU A 27 -23.91 -21.64 37.06
N ARG A 28 -23.25 -20.98 38.02
CA ARG A 28 -21.88 -21.31 38.44
C ARG A 28 -21.89 -22.60 39.27
N VAL A 29 -21.22 -23.63 38.77
CA VAL A 29 -20.82 -24.80 39.58
C VAL A 29 -19.32 -24.72 39.84
N GLY A 30 -18.93 -25.08 41.07
CA GLY A 30 -17.65 -24.79 41.70
C GLY A 30 -16.42 -25.52 41.16
N ALA A 31 -15.27 -25.01 41.61
CA ALA A 31 -13.91 -25.22 41.12
C ALA A 31 -13.34 -26.64 41.25
N SER A 32 -12.55 -27.07 40.25
CA SER A 32 -11.25 -27.73 40.48
C SER A 32 -10.38 -27.65 39.21
N GLY A 33 -9.09 -27.36 39.40
CA GLY A 33 -8.12 -27.11 38.34
C GLY A 33 -7.84 -28.32 37.44
N ALA A 34 -7.24 -28.01 36.29
CA ALA A 34 -6.72 -28.90 35.25
C ALA A 34 -7.73 -29.67 34.37
N ALA A 35 -8.98 -29.88 34.79
CA ALA A 35 -10.01 -30.47 33.90
C ALA A 35 -10.63 -29.44 32.95
N ASP A 36 -10.73 -28.17 33.37
CA ASP A 36 -11.40 -27.11 32.58
C ASP A 36 -10.63 -26.69 31.32
N ILE A 37 -9.30 -26.83 31.29
CA ILE A 37 -8.49 -26.46 30.12
C ILE A 37 -8.67 -27.49 28.99
N LEU A 38 -8.83 -28.77 29.33
CA LEU A 38 -9.11 -29.84 28.38
C LEU A 38 -10.57 -29.83 27.93
N THR A 39 -11.52 -29.49 28.81
CA THR A 39 -12.91 -29.28 28.41
C THR A 39 -13.09 -28.01 27.57
N ALA A 40 -12.33 -26.93 27.82
CA ALA A 40 -12.33 -25.73 26.98
C ALA A 40 -11.65 -25.96 25.61
N ALA A 41 -10.71 -26.89 25.50
CA ALA A 41 -10.11 -27.32 24.24
C ALA A 41 -10.98 -28.31 23.45
N ALA A 42 -11.80 -29.11 24.14
CA ALA A 42 -12.72 -30.08 23.53
C ALA A 42 -14.13 -29.52 23.25
N MET A 43 -14.52 -28.45 23.93
CA MET A 43 -15.65 -27.62 23.53
C MET A 43 -15.24 -26.84 22.30
N GLY A 44 -15.55 -27.39 21.12
CA GLY A 44 -15.40 -26.68 19.86
C GLY A 44 -15.83 -25.24 20.04
N ARG A 45 -14.91 -24.30 19.73
CA ARG A 45 -15.15 -22.86 19.81
C ARG A 45 -16.55 -22.61 19.31
N ALA A 46 -17.38 -21.99 20.14
CA ALA A 46 -18.68 -21.50 19.68
C ALA A 46 -18.41 -20.76 18.37
N LYS A 47 -18.93 -21.30 17.25
CA LYS A 47 -18.88 -20.60 15.97
C LYS A 47 -19.33 -19.18 16.27
N ALA A 48 -18.51 -18.19 15.90
CA ALA A 48 -18.94 -16.81 15.99
C ALA A 48 -20.34 -16.75 15.39
N SER A 49 -21.32 -16.30 16.20
CA SER A 49 -22.68 -16.11 15.73
C SER A 49 -22.60 -15.38 14.39
N ALA A 50 -23.15 -15.99 13.34
CA ALA A 50 -23.15 -15.45 11.99
C ALA A 50 -23.87 -14.08 11.90
N ASN A 51 -24.54 -13.68 12.98
CA ASN A 51 -25.36 -12.48 13.08
C ASN A 51 -24.79 -11.42 14.05
N ALA A 52 -23.47 -11.40 14.30
CA ALA A 52 -22.87 -10.36 15.13
C ALA A 52 -23.07 -8.96 14.50
N ILE A 53 -23.60 -8.01 15.29
CA ILE A 53 -23.87 -6.63 14.85
C ILE A 53 -22.64 -5.78 15.18
N TYR A 54 -22.05 -5.14 14.18
CA TYR A 54 -20.89 -4.25 14.32
C TYR A 54 -21.32 -2.79 14.53
N GLY A 55 -22.49 -2.54 15.11
CA GLY A 55 -23.11 -1.20 15.13
C GLY A 55 -23.47 -0.66 13.74
N SER A 56 -24.22 0.45 13.70
CA SER A 56 -24.52 1.15 12.45
C SER A 56 -23.59 2.35 12.24
N VAL A 57 -23.35 2.67 10.97
CA VAL A 57 -22.83 3.98 10.56
C VAL A 57 -24.00 4.76 9.98
N SER A 58 -24.24 5.96 10.48
CA SER A 58 -25.36 6.83 10.12
C SER A 58 -24.93 8.06 9.32
N SER A 59 -25.88 8.74 8.68
CA SER A 59 -25.66 10.05 8.08
C SER A 59 -25.14 11.07 9.11
N ALA A 60 -25.53 10.97 10.38
CA ALA A 60 -25.01 11.79 11.47
C ALA A 60 -23.50 11.57 11.71
N ASP A 61 -23.06 10.32 11.65
CA ASP A 61 -21.64 9.97 11.76
C ASP A 61 -20.84 10.61 10.60
N LEU A 62 -21.35 10.51 9.37
CA LEU A 62 -20.73 11.14 8.19
C LEU A 62 -20.67 12.66 8.32
N VAL A 63 -21.77 13.31 8.70
CA VAL A 63 -21.82 14.77 8.89
C VAL A 63 -20.83 15.23 9.95
N THR A 64 -20.72 14.49 11.06
CA THR A 64 -19.77 14.82 12.14
C THR A 64 -18.33 14.73 11.65
N THR A 65 -17.98 13.66 10.95
CA THR A 65 -16.63 13.49 10.39
C THR A 65 -16.30 14.55 9.34
N ILE A 66 -17.25 14.86 8.45
CA ILE A 66 -17.10 15.91 7.43
C ILE A 66 -16.90 17.28 8.07
N LYS A 67 -17.71 17.64 9.07
CA LYS A 67 -17.54 18.89 9.81
C LYS A 67 -16.19 18.96 10.52
N GLY A 68 -15.72 17.85 11.08
CA GLY A 68 -14.38 17.75 11.66
C GLY A 68 -13.29 18.05 10.63
N ALA A 69 -13.39 17.48 9.43
CA ALA A 69 -12.43 17.72 8.35
C ALA A 69 -12.42 19.18 7.87
N LEU A 70 -13.58 19.83 7.83
CA LEU A 70 -13.73 21.23 7.42
C LEU A 70 -13.32 22.24 8.50
N ALA A 71 -13.32 21.84 9.77
CA ALA A 71 -13.13 22.74 10.91
C ALA A 71 -11.75 23.43 10.95
N HIS A 72 -10.76 22.90 10.24
CA HIS A 72 -9.39 23.43 10.22
C HIS A 72 -9.17 24.55 9.20
N ASN A 73 -10.21 25.00 8.50
CA ASN A 73 -10.15 26.10 7.54
C ASN A 73 -11.36 27.04 7.73
N ASP A 74 -11.09 28.35 7.90
CA ASP A 74 -12.11 29.35 8.24
C ASP A 74 -13.20 29.54 7.17
N GLU A 75 -12.89 29.23 5.91
CA GLU A 75 -13.83 29.28 4.79
C GLU A 75 -14.64 27.99 4.69
N ALA A 76 -13.97 26.84 4.81
CA ALA A 76 -14.57 25.52 4.77
C ALA A 76 -15.49 25.25 5.99
N ALA A 77 -15.14 25.78 7.16
CA ALA A 77 -15.94 25.68 8.38
C ALA A 77 -17.32 26.37 8.27
N ARG A 78 -17.52 27.23 7.27
CA ARG A 78 -18.82 27.90 6.99
C ARG A 78 -19.77 27.05 6.16
N VAL A 79 -19.33 25.90 5.64
CA VAL A 79 -20.18 25.00 4.88
C VAL A 79 -21.22 24.38 5.80
N MET A 80 -22.49 24.70 5.54
CA MET A 80 -23.63 24.14 6.27
C MET A 80 -23.98 22.78 5.70
N LEU A 81 -23.77 21.73 6.50
CA LEU A 81 -24.12 20.35 6.18
C LEU A 81 -24.96 19.75 7.30
N ASN A 82 -26.10 19.17 6.95
CA ASN A 82 -27.02 18.50 7.86
C ASN A 82 -27.20 17.03 7.49
N GLU A 83 -27.82 16.24 8.37
CA GLU A 83 -28.05 14.81 8.12
C GLU A 83 -28.92 14.55 6.89
N ALA A 84 -29.90 15.41 6.63
CA ALA A 84 -30.77 15.31 5.45
C ALA A 84 -30.02 15.51 4.12
N ASP A 85 -28.84 16.12 4.17
CA ASP A 85 -27.98 16.37 3.02
C ASP A 85 -27.09 15.17 2.69
N VAL A 86 -27.10 14.13 3.52
CA VAL A 86 -26.27 12.93 3.38
C VAL A 86 -27.12 11.67 3.38
N LYS A 87 -26.98 10.85 2.35
CA LYS A 87 -27.66 9.54 2.28
C LYS A 87 -26.71 8.48 1.74
N PHE A 88 -26.87 7.25 2.22
CA PHE A 88 -26.23 6.10 1.60
C PHE A 88 -26.96 5.75 0.30
N VAL A 89 -26.21 5.49 -0.75
CA VAL A 89 -26.72 5.06 -2.06
C VAL A 89 -26.35 3.60 -2.36
N SER A 90 -25.60 2.93 -1.46
CA SER A 90 -25.42 1.50 -1.46
C SER A 90 -25.36 0.92 -0.04
N GLY A 91 -25.75 -0.34 0.12
CA GLY A 91 -25.67 -1.11 1.39
C GLY A 91 -26.62 -0.68 2.50
N HIS A 92 -27.54 0.23 2.21
CA HIS A 92 -28.60 0.64 3.10
C HIS A 92 -29.81 -0.31 2.98
N GLU A 93 -30.65 -0.37 4.00
CA GLU A 93 -31.89 -1.15 3.94
C GLU A 93 -32.91 -0.44 3.04
N GLU A 94 -33.81 -1.21 2.41
CA GLU A 94 -34.87 -0.66 1.58
C GLU A 94 -35.79 0.23 2.44
N GLY A 95 -35.90 1.51 2.08
CA GLY A 95 -36.66 2.51 2.84
C GLY A 95 -35.88 3.26 3.92
N ASP A 96 -34.63 2.90 4.23
CA ASP A 96 -33.77 3.64 5.17
C ASP A 96 -32.38 3.90 4.59
N ALA A 97 -32.24 5.03 3.89
CA ALA A 97 -30.96 5.49 3.34
C ALA A 97 -30.10 6.26 4.36
N SER A 98 -30.53 6.37 5.63
CA SER A 98 -29.83 7.14 6.67
C SER A 98 -28.68 6.39 7.32
N ARG A 99 -28.56 5.07 7.09
CA ARG A 99 -27.56 4.23 7.75
C ARG A 99 -27.22 2.96 6.98
N VAL A 100 -26.05 2.41 7.30
CA VAL A 100 -25.63 1.05 6.95
C VAL A 100 -25.37 0.25 8.22
N LYS A 101 -25.72 -1.04 8.21
CA LYS A 101 -25.64 -1.93 9.38
C LYS A 101 -24.71 -3.13 9.18
N GLN A 102 -24.00 -3.16 8.07
CA GLN A 102 -23.13 -4.28 7.67
C GLN A 102 -21.70 -3.79 7.47
N LEU A 103 -20.74 -4.70 7.54
CA LEU A 103 -19.36 -4.42 7.16
C LEU A 103 -19.25 -4.37 5.64
N GLY A 104 -18.52 -3.39 5.11
CA GLY A 104 -18.31 -3.26 3.69
C GLY A 104 -17.92 -1.85 3.28
N THR A 105 -17.72 -1.67 1.98
CA THR A 105 -17.55 -0.35 1.36
C THR A 105 -18.88 0.09 0.79
N PHE A 106 -19.35 1.27 1.19
CA PHE A 106 -20.63 1.81 0.80
C PHE A 106 -20.46 3.21 0.21
N LYS A 107 -21.31 3.53 -0.77
CA LYS A 107 -21.35 4.85 -1.38
C LYS A 107 -22.33 5.72 -0.61
N ALA A 108 -21.94 6.94 -0.30
CA ALA A 108 -22.82 7.97 0.23
C ALA A 108 -22.83 9.17 -0.72
N GLU A 109 -24.00 9.76 -0.91
CA GLU A 109 -24.22 10.98 -1.67
C GLU A 109 -24.35 12.15 -0.69
N ILE A 110 -23.63 13.24 -0.95
CA ILE A 110 -23.68 14.49 -0.19
C ILE A 110 -24.25 15.57 -1.10
N ARG A 111 -25.39 16.16 -0.73
CA ARG A 111 -26.06 17.19 -1.50
C ARG A 111 -26.19 18.48 -0.69
N LEU A 112 -25.34 19.46 -0.98
CA LEU A 112 -25.44 20.76 -0.32
C LEU A 112 -26.67 21.54 -0.81
N PRO A 113 -27.35 22.29 0.09
CA PRO A 113 -28.40 23.22 -0.29
C PRO A 113 -27.90 24.21 -1.35
N GLY A 114 -28.53 24.23 -2.52
CA GLY A 114 -28.17 25.12 -3.64
C GLY A 114 -27.22 24.54 -4.70
N ALA A 115 -26.84 23.26 -4.62
CA ALA A 115 -26.09 22.58 -5.69
C ALA A 115 -27.05 21.90 -6.70
N GLU A 116 -26.94 22.26 -7.99
CA GLU A 116 -27.83 21.75 -9.06
C GLU A 116 -27.57 20.29 -9.46
N GLU A 117 -26.33 19.79 -9.37
CA GLU A 117 -25.94 18.45 -9.83
C GLU A 117 -25.22 17.65 -8.72
N PRO A 118 -25.55 16.35 -8.50
CA PRO A 118 -24.68 15.42 -7.78
C PRO A 118 -23.46 15.06 -8.62
N LEU A 119 -22.29 14.96 -7.99
CA LEU A 119 -21.03 14.77 -8.70
C LEU A 119 -20.87 13.34 -9.26
N ALA A 120 -20.88 13.23 -10.59
CA ALA A 120 -20.13 12.22 -11.33
C ALA A 120 -19.29 12.96 -12.37
N SER A 121 -17.96 12.98 -12.21
CA SER A 121 -17.07 13.56 -13.22
C SER A 121 -15.89 12.64 -13.51
N GLU A 122 -15.79 12.24 -14.78
CA GLU A 122 -14.72 11.46 -15.38
C GLU A 122 -13.51 12.33 -15.72
N VAL A 123 -12.58 12.48 -14.79
CA VAL A 123 -11.15 12.76 -14.96
C VAL A 123 -10.50 12.14 -13.72
N LEU A 124 -9.27 11.60 -13.77
CA LEU A 124 -8.55 11.05 -12.58
C LEU A 124 -8.91 11.86 -11.33
N SER A 125 -9.74 11.30 -10.45
CA SER A 125 -10.52 12.12 -9.51
C SER A 125 -9.67 12.69 -8.36
N ARG A 126 -8.39 12.28 -8.28
CA ARG A 126 -7.43 12.70 -7.27
C ARG A 126 -6.08 13.01 -7.91
N LYS A 127 -5.64 14.27 -7.80
CA LYS A 127 -4.27 14.71 -8.11
C LYS A 127 -3.29 14.49 -6.93
N ALA A 128 -3.79 14.14 -5.75
CA ALA A 128 -3.00 13.97 -4.54
C ALA A 128 -3.61 12.91 -3.60
N GLY A 129 -2.75 12.17 -2.88
CA GLY A 129 -3.15 11.14 -1.91
C GLY A 129 -3.33 9.75 -2.54
N VAL A 130 -3.90 8.83 -1.75
CA VAL A 130 -4.11 7.44 -2.19
C VAL A 130 -5.17 7.37 -3.29
N ILE A 131 -4.84 6.80 -4.44
CA ILE A 131 -5.77 6.51 -5.55
C ILE A 131 -6.21 5.05 -5.49
N VAL A 132 -7.44 4.77 -5.91
CA VAL A 132 -8.07 3.44 -5.86
C VAL A 132 -8.98 3.23 -7.07
N GLY A 133 -9.37 1.98 -7.33
CA GLY A 133 -10.41 1.66 -8.31
C GLY A 133 -10.07 2.13 -9.73
N ASP A 134 -11.01 2.83 -10.37
CA ASP A 134 -10.88 3.28 -11.76
C ASP A 134 -9.70 4.24 -11.97
N ASP A 135 -9.31 5.00 -10.94
CA ASP A 135 -8.16 5.92 -11.05
C ASP A 135 -6.83 5.14 -11.15
N LEU A 136 -6.72 3.99 -10.47
CA LEU A 136 -5.56 3.09 -10.63
C LEU A 136 -5.51 2.54 -12.07
N HIS A 137 -6.64 2.09 -12.61
CA HIS A 137 -6.72 1.59 -13.98
C HIS A 137 -6.29 2.64 -15.00
N LYS A 138 -6.79 3.88 -14.85
CA LYS A 138 -6.44 5.02 -15.71
C LYS A 138 -4.95 5.32 -15.64
N LEU A 139 -4.37 5.29 -14.44
CA LEU A 139 -2.93 5.53 -14.27
C LEU A 139 -2.09 4.44 -14.96
N PHE A 140 -2.48 3.16 -14.86
CA PHE A 140 -1.80 2.08 -15.56
C PHE A 140 -1.97 2.14 -17.08
N LYS A 141 -3.16 2.51 -17.59
CA LYS A 141 -3.35 2.77 -19.03
C LYS A 141 -2.46 3.90 -19.52
N HIS A 142 -2.39 5.00 -18.77
CA HIS A 142 -1.50 6.13 -19.08
C HIS A 142 -0.02 5.71 -19.07
N ALA A 143 0.40 4.88 -18.10
CA ALA A 143 1.75 4.31 -18.05
C ALA A 143 2.08 3.47 -19.29
N GLN A 144 1.16 2.60 -19.74
CA GLN A 144 1.36 1.82 -20.96
C GLN A 144 1.44 2.67 -22.23
N SER A 145 0.58 3.70 -22.35
CA SER A 145 0.51 4.55 -23.54
C SER A 145 1.71 5.50 -23.65
N GLU A 146 2.16 6.03 -22.52
CA GLU A 146 3.29 6.97 -22.44
C GLU A 146 4.64 6.28 -22.29
N GLY A 147 4.66 4.95 -22.07
CA GLY A 147 5.88 4.16 -22.01
C GLY A 147 6.72 4.40 -20.75
N TYR A 148 6.08 4.42 -19.57
CA TYR A 148 6.77 4.49 -18.28
C TYR A 148 6.25 3.43 -17.31
N ALA A 149 6.98 3.20 -16.21
CA ALA A 149 6.52 2.38 -15.09
C ALA A 149 6.63 3.12 -13.76
N ILE A 150 5.81 2.70 -12.82
CA ILE A 150 5.70 3.30 -11.49
C ILE A 150 6.55 2.44 -10.53
N PRO A 151 7.51 3.02 -9.80
CA PRO A 151 8.24 2.28 -8.79
C PRO A 151 7.30 1.89 -7.65
N ALA A 152 7.40 0.64 -7.24
CA ALA A 152 6.73 0.10 -6.08
C ALA A 152 7.75 -0.18 -4.99
N ILE A 153 7.75 0.69 -3.98
CA ILE A 153 8.76 0.70 -2.93
C ILE A 153 8.25 -0.12 -1.75
N ASN A 154 9.00 -1.16 -1.39
CA ASN A 154 8.79 -1.84 -0.11
C ASN A 154 9.09 -0.87 1.04
N VAL A 155 8.13 -0.72 1.94
CA VAL A 155 8.27 0.13 3.14
C VAL A 155 8.13 -0.73 4.39
N THR A 156 8.75 -0.28 5.49
CA THR A 156 8.75 -1.01 6.77
C THR A 156 8.53 -0.10 7.98
N SER A 157 8.56 1.21 7.78
CA SER A 157 8.37 2.21 8.83
C SER A 157 7.84 3.52 8.28
N SER A 158 7.39 4.40 9.18
CA SER A 158 7.08 5.79 8.86
C SER A 158 8.22 6.49 8.12
N SER A 159 9.47 6.27 8.54
CA SER A 159 10.67 6.84 7.90
C SER A 159 10.82 6.43 6.43
N THR A 160 10.72 5.13 6.12
CA THR A 160 10.80 4.64 4.73
C THR A 160 9.62 5.11 3.85
N VAL A 161 8.44 5.30 4.45
CA VAL A 161 7.28 5.91 3.77
C VAL A 161 7.59 7.36 3.42
N VAL A 162 8.06 8.15 4.40
CA VAL A 162 8.41 9.57 4.24
C VAL A 162 9.46 9.75 3.15
N ALA A 163 10.53 8.94 3.17
CA ALA A 163 11.58 8.98 2.16
C ALA A 163 11.04 8.74 0.74
N SER A 164 10.08 7.81 0.62
CA SER A 164 9.47 7.48 -0.67
C SER A 164 8.55 8.59 -1.19
N LEU A 165 7.68 9.11 -0.33
CA LEU A 165 6.78 10.21 -0.68
C LEU A 165 7.54 11.50 -1.01
N GLU A 166 8.63 11.79 -0.30
CA GLU A 166 9.48 12.95 -0.57
C GLU A 166 10.12 12.87 -1.96
N ALA A 167 10.71 11.72 -2.30
CA ALA A 167 11.32 11.52 -3.62
C ALA A 167 10.32 11.67 -4.77
N ALA A 168 9.11 11.10 -4.59
CA ALA A 168 8.06 11.17 -5.58
C ALA A 168 7.49 12.59 -5.75
N ARG A 169 7.30 13.33 -4.65
CA ARG A 169 6.92 14.75 -4.67
C ARG A 169 7.95 15.59 -5.43
N ASP A 170 9.22 15.46 -5.05
CA ASP A 170 10.29 16.29 -5.62
C ASP A 170 10.51 15.99 -7.11
N SER A 171 10.20 14.76 -7.54
CA SER A 171 10.24 14.34 -8.95
C SER A 171 8.93 14.57 -9.71
N LYS A 172 7.86 15.03 -9.05
CA LYS A 172 6.51 15.16 -9.60
C LYS A 172 6.05 13.86 -10.28
N SER A 173 6.16 12.75 -9.54
CA SER A 173 5.89 11.41 -10.06
C SER A 173 4.86 10.66 -9.21
N PRO A 174 4.05 9.79 -9.82
CA PRO A 174 3.30 8.80 -9.07
C PRO A 174 4.25 7.77 -8.43
N ILE A 175 3.83 7.20 -7.31
CA ILE A 175 4.56 6.14 -6.61
C ILE A 175 3.61 5.08 -6.04
N ILE A 176 4.07 3.84 -5.98
CA ILE A 176 3.38 2.77 -5.26
C ILE A 176 4.15 2.50 -3.96
N LEU A 177 3.45 2.46 -2.83
CA LEU A 177 3.99 1.96 -1.57
C LEU A 177 3.42 0.56 -1.33
N GLN A 178 4.30 -0.39 -1.00
CA GLN A 178 3.92 -1.78 -0.78
C GLN A 178 4.58 -2.35 0.47
N LEU A 179 3.97 -3.37 1.04
CA LEU A 179 4.44 -4.09 2.21
C LEU A 179 4.68 -5.54 1.83
N SER A 180 5.86 -6.08 2.18
CA SER A 180 6.03 -7.54 2.24
C SER A 180 5.35 -8.06 3.51
N ASN A 181 5.25 -9.39 3.63
CA ASN A 181 4.72 -10.00 4.83
C ASN A 181 5.57 -9.63 6.07
N GLY A 182 6.89 -9.76 5.96
CA GLY A 182 7.83 -9.38 7.01
C GLY A 182 7.86 -7.87 7.28
N GLY A 183 7.68 -7.03 6.25
CA GLY A 183 7.60 -5.58 6.37
C GLY A 183 6.34 -5.13 7.11
N ALA A 184 5.20 -5.73 6.81
CA ALA A 184 3.95 -5.52 7.53
C ALA A 184 4.09 -5.95 9.00
N ALA A 185 4.62 -7.15 9.26
CA ALA A 185 4.87 -7.59 10.64
C ALA A 185 5.85 -6.65 11.39
N TYR A 186 6.82 -6.05 10.70
CA TYR A 186 7.71 -5.05 11.30
C TYR A 186 6.95 -3.76 11.67
N PHE A 187 6.00 -3.32 10.84
CA PHE A 187 5.13 -2.17 11.14
C PHE A 187 4.27 -2.37 12.40
N ALA A 188 3.80 -3.59 12.66
CA ALA A 188 3.14 -3.93 13.93
C ALA A 188 4.12 -3.93 15.13
N GLY A 189 5.41 -4.05 14.86
CA GLY A 189 6.48 -4.20 15.84
C GLY A 189 6.84 -5.67 16.05
N LYS A 190 8.16 -5.96 16.06
CA LYS A 190 8.70 -7.33 16.21
C LYS A 190 8.35 -8.02 17.54
N GLY A 191 7.78 -7.30 18.51
CA GLY A 191 7.26 -7.88 19.75
C GLY A 191 5.91 -8.59 19.59
N VAL A 192 5.22 -8.42 18.46
CA VAL A 192 3.94 -9.06 18.16
C VAL A 192 4.18 -10.39 17.43
N ALA A 193 3.55 -11.47 17.90
CA ALA A 193 3.69 -12.79 17.29
C ALA A 193 3.01 -12.84 15.90
N ASN A 194 3.65 -13.52 14.94
CA ASN A 194 3.15 -13.64 13.57
C ASN A 194 2.67 -15.06 13.20
N SER A 195 2.32 -15.89 14.18
CA SER A 195 2.04 -17.33 13.97
C SER A 195 0.91 -17.63 12.98
N ASN A 196 -0.08 -16.73 12.86
CA ASN A 196 -1.17 -16.82 11.88
C ASN A 196 -1.27 -15.56 11.01
N GLN A 197 -0.14 -14.93 10.67
CA GLN A 197 -0.12 -13.64 9.95
C GLN A 197 -0.74 -12.46 10.71
N GLU A 198 -1.00 -12.62 12.01
CA GLU A 198 -1.69 -11.61 12.83
C GLU A 198 -0.90 -10.29 12.92
N ALA A 199 0.42 -10.36 13.10
CA ALA A 199 1.27 -9.18 13.09
C ALA A 199 1.32 -8.53 11.71
N SER A 200 1.40 -9.33 10.64
CA SER A 200 1.35 -8.81 9.27
C SER A 200 0.03 -8.09 8.99
N ILE A 201 -1.11 -8.68 9.35
CA ILE A 201 -2.43 -8.05 9.16
C ILE A 201 -2.54 -6.74 9.95
N ALA A 202 -2.20 -6.77 11.24
CA ALA A 202 -2.26 -5.58 12.10
C ALA A 202 -1.32 -4.47 11.61
N GLY A 203 -0.12 -4.84 11.16
CA GLY A 203 0.87 -3.92 10.65
C GLY A 203 0.52 -3.33 9.29
N SER A 204 -0.09 -4.11 8.39
CA SER A 204 -0.67 -3.60 7.13
C SER A 204 -1.73 -2.55 7.39
N ILE A 205 -2.64 -2.80 8.34
CA ILE A 205 -3.68 -1.83 8.74
C ILE A 205 -3.04 -0.54 9.30
N ALA A 206 -2.07 -0.68 10.20
CA ALA A 206 -1.37 0.47 10.79
C ALA A 206 -0.63 1.30 9.73
N ALA A 207 0.07 0.64 8.81
CA ALA A 207 0.78 1.28 7.72
C ALA A 207 -0.20 2.01 6.77
N ALA A 208 -1.31 1.36 6.37
CA ALA A 208 -2.33 1.98 5.53
C ALA A 208 -2.89 3.27 6.16
N HIS A 209 -3.21 3.25 7.46
CA HIS A 209 -3.66 4.44 8.17
C HIS A 209 -2.63 5.56 8.18
N TYR A 210 -1.38 5.24 8.50
CA TYR A 210 -0.29 6.21 8.49
C TYR A 210 -0.11 6.83 7.10
N ILE A 211 -0.03 5.98 6.08
CA ILE A 211 0.15 6.36 4.68
C ILE A 211 -0.99 7.27 4.21
N ARG A 212 -2.25 6.88 4.42
CA ARG A 212 -3.42 7.68 4.03
C ARG A 212 -3.46 9.03 4.73
N SER A 213 -3.02 9.08 5.99
CA SER A 213 -2.99 10.32 6.78
C SER A 213 -1.91 11.29 6.29
N ILE A 214 -0.73 10.77 5.91
CA ILE A 214 0.42 11.61 5.57
C ILE A 214 0.50 11.96 4.07
N ALA A 215 0.06 11.07 3.19
CA ALA A 215 0.19 11.21 1.74
C ALA A 215 -0.37 12.51 1.14
N PRO A 216 -1.54 13.05 1.58
CA PRO A 216 -2.06 14.31 1.07
C PRO A 216 -1.08 15.49 1.26
N SER A 217 -0.23 15.44 2.29
CA SER A 217 0.78 16.48 2.57
C SER A 217 1.87 16.57 1.50
N TYR A 218 2.00 15.54 0.63
CA TYR A 218 2.99 15.49 -0.43
C TYR A 218 2.43 15.89 -1.80
N GLY A 219 1.11 16.06 -1.95
CA GLY A 219 0.52 16.61 -3.17
C GLY A 219 0.69 15.74 -4.44
N ILE A 220 0.93 14.44 -4.30
CA ILE A 220 1.11 13.49 -5.40
C ILE A 220 0.11 12.34 -5.34
N PRO A 221 -0.32 11.77 -6.49
CA PRO A 221 -1.07 10.54 -6.50
C PRO A 221 -0.15 9.39 -6.08
N MET A 222 -0.64 8.56 -5.18
CA MET A 222 0.07 7.35 -4.76
C MET A 222 -0.86 6.16 -4.69
N ILE A 223 -0.32 4.96 -4.84
CA ILE A 223 -1.09 3.71 -4.75
C ILE A 223 -0.62 2.97 -3.50
N GLU A 224 -1.59 2.56 -2.70
CA GLU A 224 -1.40 1.55 -1.67
C GLU A 224 -1.67 0.20 -2.33
N MET A 225 -0.64 -0.62 -2.48
CA MET A 225 -0.80 -1.96 -3.07
C MET A 225 -0.19 -2.99 -2.13
N GLU A 226 -1.03 -3.91 -1.67
CA GLU A 226 -0.60 -5.16 -1.06
C GLU A 226 -1.07 -6.30 -1.96
N ILE A 227 -0.21 -7.29 -2.18
CA ILE A 227 -0.50 -8.73 -2.14
C ILE A 227 0.56 -9.48 -2.95
N GLY A 228 1.13 -10.51 -2.32
CA GLY A 228 1.73 -11.65 -3.01
C GLY A 228 3.05 -12.13 -2.41
N ILE A 229 3.14 -13.45 -2.23
CA ILE A 229 4.40 -14.18 -1.98
C ILE A 229 5.13 -14.29 -3.33
N THR A 230 6.42 -14.01 -3.34
CA THR A 230 7.22 -13.98 -4.58
C THR A 230 8.34 -15.03 -4.53
N GLY A 231 8.89 -15.36 -5.71
CA GLY A 231 10.03 -16.28 -5.81
C GLY A 231 11.37 -15.59 -5.49
N GLY A 232 12.27 -16.31 -4.82
CA GLY A 232 13.59 -15.86 -4.35
C GLY A 232 13.72 -15.91 -2.82
N GLU A 233 14.71 -15.25 -2.22
CA GLU A 233 14.75 -15.03 -0.76
C GLU A 233 13.86 -13.84 -0.39
N GLU A 234 12.63 -14.12 0.05
CA GLU A 234 11.71 -13.11 0.59
C GLU A 234 11.38 -13.51 2.04
N ASP A 235 11.52 -12.57 2.97
CA ASP A 235 11.27 -12.77 4.41
C ASP A 235 12.01 -13.99 5.03
N GLY A 236 13.17 -14.37 4.47
CA GLY A 236 14.01 -15.48 4.95
C GLY A 236 13.64 -16.85 4.40
N VAL A 237 12.75 -16.95 3.40
CA VAL A 237 12.42 -18.18 2.68
C VAL A 237 13.17 -18.19 1.35
N SER A 238 14.15 -19.07 1.17
CA SER A 238 14.92 -19.21 -0.08
C SER A 238 14.20 -20.10 -1.10
N ASN A 239 14.18 -19.66 -2.36
CA ASN A 239 13.72 -20.45 -3.52
C ASN A 239 14.88 -20.76 -4.50
N GLU A 240 16.12 -20.81 -4.01
CA GLU A 240 17.32 -21.03 -4.84
C GLU A 240 17.36 -22.40 -5.55
N ASP A 241 16.55 -23.38 -5.09
CA ASP A 241 16.50 -24.74 -5.62
C ASP A 241 15.41 -24.98 -6.69
N VAL A 242 14.70 -23.93 -7.13
CA VAL A 242 13.63 -24.07 -8.14
C VAL A 242 14.22 -24.31 -9.54
N ASP A 243 13.67 -25.29 -10.28
CA ASP A 243 14.08 -25.59 -11.66
C ASP A 243 14.04 -24.33 -12.53
N ASN A 244 15.14 -24.04 -13.23
CA ASN A 244 15.30 -22.89 -14.13
C ASN A 244 14.17 -22.77 -15.17
N ASN A 245 13.55 -23.87 -15.59
CA ASN A 245 12.41 -23.84 -16.51
C ASN A 245 11.14 -23.26 -15.88
N LEU A 246 10.99 -23.34 -14.56
CA LEU A 246 9.86 -22.77 -13.80
C LEU A 246 10.00 -21.25 -13.56
N LEU A 247 11.17 -20.67 -13.88
CA LEU A 247 11.43 -19.22 -13.76
C LEU A 247 10.90 -18.39 -14.94
N TYR A 248 10.40 -19.06 -15.99
CA TYR A 248 9.86 -18.43 -17.19
C TYR A 248 8.40 -18.82 -17.37
N THR A 249 7.51 -17.87 -17.13
CA THR A 249 6.07 -18.01 -17.37
C THR A 249 5.79 -18.21 -18.86
N GLN A 250 4.81 -19.05 -19.21
CA GLN A 250 4.39 -19.25 -20.60
C GLN A 250 3.25 -18.29 -20.97
N PRO A 251 3.10 -17.90 -22.26
CA PRO A 251 1.99 -17.06 -22.71
C PRO A 251 0.60 -17.63 -22.39
N GLU A 252 0.45 -18.95 -22.41
CA GLU A 252 -0.76 -19.67 -22.01
C GLU A 252 -1.14 -19.36 -20.55
N ASP A 253 -0.17 -19.40 -19.63
CA ASP A 253 -0.40 -19.10 -18.21
C ASP A 253 -0.95 -17.68 -18.03
N ILE A 254 -0.36 -16.71 -18.75
CA ILE A 254 -0.80 -15.31 -18.71
C ILE A 254 -2.22 -15.17 -19.25
N TYR A 255 -2.55 -15.87 -20.33
CA TYR A 255 -3.89 -15.84 -20.90
C TYR A 255 -4.93 -16.47 -19.99
N ASP A 256 -4.63 -17.61 -19.36
CA ASP A 256 -5.54 -18.26 -18.42
C ASP A 256 -5.84 -17.35 -17.22
N ILE A 257 -4.80 -16.74 -16.63
CA ILE A 257 -4.98 -15.74 -15.57
C ILE A 257 -5.81 -14.55 -16.06
N TYR A 258 -5.47 -13.99 -17.23
CA TYR A 258 -6.18 -12.84 -17.79
C TYR A 258 -7.66 -13.15 -18.02
N LYS A 259 -7.98 -14.31 -18.60
CA LYS A 259 -9.33 -14.75 -18.90
C LYS A 259 -10.19 -14.86 -17.64
N GLU A 260 -9.66 -15.49 -16.59
CA GLU A 260 -10.41 -15.69 -15.34
C GLU A 260 -10.56 -14.36 -14.56
N LEU A 261 -9.50 -13.56 -14.45
CA LEU A 261 -9.57 -12.31 -13.67
C LEU A 261 -10.36 -11.21 -14.39
N SER A 262 -10.24 -11.09 -15.71
CA SER A 262 -10.98 -10.07 -16.48
C SER A 262 -12.50 -10.27 -16.45
N ALA A 263 -12.98 -11.49 -16.23
CA ALA A 263 -14.40 -11.77 -16.00
C ALA A 263 -14.90 -11.22 -14.65
N VAL A 264 -14.01 -11.04 -13.67
CA VAL A 264 -14.32 -10.51 -12.34
C VAL A 264 -14.16 -8.99 -12.32
N SER A 265 -13.03 -8.48 -12.80
CA SER A 265 -12.67 -7.06 -12.76
C SER A 265 -11.55 -6.74 -13.74
N PRO A 266 -11.51 -5.53 -14.35
CA PRO A 266 -10.36 -5.07 -15.12
C PRO A 266 -9.20 -4.56 -14.24
N LEU A 267 -9.34 -4.58 -12.91
CA LEU A 267 -8.37 -4.06 -11.93
C LEU A 267 -7.40 -5.13 -11.45
N PHE A 268 -6.65 -5.73 -12.36
CA PHE A 268 -5.60 -6.69 -12.03
C PHE A 268 -4.33 -6.43 -12.84
N SER A 269 -3.21 -6.88 -12.29
CA SER A 269 -1.91 -6.87 -12.94
C SER A 269 -1.22 -8.20 -12.71
N ILE A 270 -0.39 -8.64 -13.66
CA ILE A 270 0.24 -9.97 -13.62
C ILE A 270 1.75 -9.78 -13.51
N ALA A 271 2.35 -10.39 -12.48
CA ALA A 271 3.80 -10.54 -12.38
C ALA A 271 4.21 -11.82 -13.11
N ALA A 272 4.82 -11.67 -14.29
CA ALA A 272 5.35 -12.81 -15.05
C ALA A 272 6.78 -13.10 -14.59
N GLY A 273 7.14 -14.38 -14.52
CA GLY A 273 8.53 -14.80 -14.44
C GLY A 273 9.18 -14.69 -15.81
N PHE A 274 10.20 -13.85 -15.93
CA PHE A 274 11.00 -13.72 -17.16
C PHE A 274 12.51 -13.75 -16.84
N GLY A 275 12.87 -14.54 -15.83
CA GLY A 275 14.24 -14.63 -15.31
C GLY A 275 14.59 -13.59 -14.25
N ASN A 276 13.58 -12.92 -13.69
CA ASN A 276 13.72 -11.95 -12.62
C ASN A 276 13.78 -12.64 -11.25
N VAL A 277 14.73 -12.22 -10.41
CA VAL A 277 15.02 -12.84 -9.10
C VAL A 277 15.06 -11.77 -8.00
N HIS A 278 14.68 -12.15 -6.78
CA HIS A 278 14.57 -11.21 -5.66
C HIS A 278 15.90 -11.06 -4.90
N GLY A 279 16.47 -9.86 -4.92
CA GLY A 279 17.73 -9.55 -4.22
C GLY A 279 18.84 -9.11 -5.16
N VAL A 280 20.04 -8.88 -4.62
CA VAL A 280 21.23 -8.53 -5.41
C VAL A 280 22.09 -9.79 -5.54
N TYR A 281 21.92 -10.52 -6.64
CA TYR A 281 22.72 -11.71 -6.93
C TYR A 281 23.97 -11.38 -7.76
N LYS A 282 24.97 -12.28 -7.70
CA LYS A 282 26.10 -12.22 -8.62
C LYS A 282 25.59 -12.34 -10.06
N PRO A 283 26.06 -11.51 -11.00
CA PRO A 283 25.69 -11.61 -12.41
C PRO A 283 25.92 -13.04 -12.94
N GLY A 284 24.89 -13.68 -13.50
CA GLY A 284 25.03 -14.91 -14.30
C GLY A 284 24.16 -16.12 -13.97
N ASN A 285 23.46 -16.18 -12.83
CA ASN A 285 22.70 -17.38 -12.43
C ASN A 285 21.37 -17.53 -13.21
N VAL A 286 20.65 -16.43 -13.42
CA VAL A 286 19.41 -16.37 -14.21
C VAL A 286 19.50 -15.12 -15.09
N LYS A 287 19.12 -15.23 -16.37
CA LYS A 287 19.18 -14.13 -17.32
C LYS A 287 17.79 -13.56 -17.54
N LEU A 288 17.64 -12.25 -17.34
CA LEU A 288 16.42 -11.55 -17.72
C LEU A 288 16.16 -11.74 -19.22
N ARG A 289 14.89 -12.02 -19.56
CA ARG A 289 14.40 -12.14 -20.93
C ARG A 289 13.16 -11.28 -21.14
N PRO A 290 13.29 -9.93 -21.14
CA PRO A 290 12.14 -9.04 -21.28
C PRO A 290 11.30 -9.31 -22.54
N GLU A 291 11.88 -9.86 -23.61
CA GLU A 291 11.18 -10.22 -24.84
C GLU A 291 10.03 -11.24 -24.63
N LEU A 292 10.04 -12.00 -23.55
CA LEU A 292 8.93 -12.90 -23.21
C LEU A 292 7.65 -12.12 -22.90
N LEU A 293 7.78 -10.94 -22.30
CA LEU A 293 6.66 -10.05 -21.99
C LEU A 293 5.93 -9.61 -23.27
N GLN A 294 6.67 -9.37 -24.35
CA GLN A 294 6.09 -9.07 -25.66
C GLN A 294 5.22 -10.24 -26.16
N LYS A 295 5.71 -11.47 -26.02
CA LYS A 295 4.97 -12.68 -26.43
C LYS A 295 3.68 -12.84 -25.63
N HIS A 296 3.71 -12.53 -24.34
CA HIS A 296 2.50 -12.56 -23.50
C HIS A 296 1.45 -11.57 -23.99
N GLN A 297 1.84 -10.33 -24.28
CA GLN A 297 0.91 -9.32 -24.82
C GLN A 297 0.30 -9.76 -26.16
N GLN A 298 1.14 -10.24 -27.08
CA GLN A 298 0.71 -10.73 -28.40
C GLN A 298 -0.27 -11.89 -28.28
N TYR A 299 0.04 -12.87 -27.43
CA TYR A 299 -0.81 -14.05 -27.25
C TYR A 299 -2.18 -13.66 -26.69
N VAL A 300 -2.24 -12.83 -25.64
CA VAL A 300 -3.51 -12.35 -25.09
C VAL A 300 -4.29 -11.54 -26.12
N LYS A 301 -3.61 -10.67 -26.89
CA LYS A 301 -4.24 -9.90 -27.96
C LYS A 301 -4.89 -10.81 -29.00
N GLU A 302 -4.19 -11.84 -29.47
CA GLU A 302 -4.68 -12.81 -30.46
C GLU A 302 -5.87 -13.61 -29.94
N LYS A 303 -5.81 -14.10 -28.70
CA LYS A 303 -6.89 -14.92 -28.10
C LYS A 303 -8.15 -14.14 -27.78
N THR A 304 -8.01 -12.85 -27.46
CA THR A 304 -9.14 -12.00 -27.06
C THR A 304 -9.68 -11.13 -28.19
N GLY A 305 -8.93 -10.99 -29.29
CA GLY A 305 -9.24 -10.01 -30.34
C GLY A 305 -9.08 -8.57 -29.87
N SER A 306 -8.26 -8.32 -28.85
CA SER A 306 -8.07 -6.98 -28.29
C SER A 306 -7.56 -5.99 -29.33
N LYS A 307 -8.05 -4.75 -29.26
CA LYS A 307 -7.54 -3.63 -30.07
C LYS A 307 -6.28 -3.01 -29.49
N ASP A 308 -6.02 -3.24 -28.20
CA ASP A 308 -4.82 -2.76 -27.52
C ASP A 308 -3.63 -3.66 -27.86
N ASP A 309 -2.48 -3.07 -28.17
CA ASP A 309 -1.22 -3.82 -28.36
C ASP A 309 -0.66 -4.39 -27.05
N LYS A 310 -1.10 -3.85 -25.90
CA LYS A 310 -0.66 -4.23 -24.56
C LYS A 310 -1.87 -4.49 -23.65
N PRO A 311 -2.70 -5.53 -23.92
CA PRO A 311 -3.92 -5.77 -23.16
C PRO A 311 -3.67 -6.11 -21.67
N VAL A 312 -2.46 -6.52 -21.29
CA VAL A 312 -2.12 -6.94 -19.93
C VAL A 312 -1.28 -5.88 -19.22
N PHE A 313 -1.65 -5.53 -17.97
CA PHE A 313 -0.76 -4.77 -17.09
C PHE A 313 0.27 -5.71 -16.46
N LEU A 314 1.54 -5.57 -16.86
CA LEU A 314 2.61 -6.42 -16.37
C LEU A 314 3.36 -5.76 -15.20
N VAL A 315 3.87 -6.59 -14.29
CA VAL A 315 4.66 -6.18 -13.13
C VAL A 315 6.05 -6.81 -13.19
N PHE A 316 7.09 -6.01 -12.97
CA PHE A 316 8.46 -6.47 -12.86
C PHE A 316 8.81 -6.64 -11.37
N HIS A 317 8.86 -7.88 -10.91
CA HIS A 317 9.33 -8.27 -9.58
C HIS A 317 10.85 -8.41 -9.53
N GLY A 318 11.51 -8.12 -8.40
CA GLY A 318 12.98 -8.24 -8.31
C GLY A 318 13.75 -7.24 -9.18
N GLY A 319 13.32 -5.97 -9.24
CA GLY A 319 13.99 -4.96 -10.06
C GLY A 319 15.37 -4.54 -9.54
N SER A 320 15.66 -4.72 -8.25
CA SER A 320 16.96 -4.32 -7.66
C SER A 320 18.12 -5.03 -8.36
N GLY A 321 19.16 -4.27 -8.74
CA GLY A 321 20.32 -4.80 -9.48
C GLY A 321 20.14 -5.03 -10.98
N SER A 322 18.94 -4.83 -11.55
CA SER A 322 18.72 -4.91 -13.01
C SER A 322 19.30 -3.69 -13.74
N GLY A 323 19.68 -3.88 -15.01
CA GLY A 323 20.20 -2.79 -15.84
C GLY A 323 19.10 -1.86 -16.35
N VAL A 324 19.44 -0.60 -16.62
CA VAL A 324 18.50 0.38 -17.20
C VAL A 324 17.88 -0.12 -18.51
N LYS A 325 18.67 -0.82 -19.34
CA LYS A 325 18.17 -1.42 -20.58
C LYS A 325 17.10 -2.49 -20.34
N ASP A 326 17.22 -3.29 -19.28
CA ASP A 326 16.22 -4.31 -18.97
C ASP A 326 14.89 -3.68 -18.60
N PHE A 327 14.92 -2.57 -17.83
CA PHE A 327 13.71 -1.79 -17.55
C PHE A 327 13.12 -1.17 -18.81
N GLN A 328 13.94 -0.57 -19.67
CA GLN A 328 13.49 0.01 -20.94
C GLN A 328 12.75 -1.01 -21.79
N ASP A 329 13.35 -2.19 -21.98
CA ASP A 329 12.75 -3.25 -22.78
C ASP A 329 11.46 -3.73 -22.11
N ALA A 330 11.47 -4.01 -20.81
CA ALA A 330 10.28 -4.49 -20.09
C ALA A 330 9.10 -3.49 -20.11
N ILE A 331 9.38 -2.20 -19.91
CA ILE A 331 8.39 -1.10 -19.99
C ILE A 331 7.84 -1.00 -21.42
N SER A 332 8.71 -1.13 -22.43
CA SER A 332 8.26 -1.14 -23.83
C SER A 332 7.27 -2.26 -24.13
N TYR A 333 7.31 -3.36 -23.38
CA TYR A 333 6.39 -4.51 -23.47
C TYR A 333 5.19 -4.46 -22.50
N GLY A 334 4.95 -3.32 -21.84
CA GLY A 334 3.74 -3.09 -21.05
C GLY A 334 3.88 -3.37 -19.55
N VAL A 335 5.11 -3.42 -19.03
CA VAL A 335 5.34 -3.27 -17.60
C VAL A 335 4.94 -1.86 -17.17
N VAL A 336 4.06 -1.78 -16.17
CA VAL A 336 3.59 -0.52 -15.58
C VAL A 336 4.05 -0.32 -14.13
N LYS A 337 4.60 -1.37 -13.52
CA LYS A 337 5.01 -1.41 -12.12
C LYS A 337 6.32 -2.18 -11.97
N VAL A 338 7.28 -1.61 -11.24
CA VAL A 338 8.56 -2.27 -10.94
C VAL A 338 8.79 -2.27 -9.43
N ASN A 339 9.00 -3.45 -8.85
CA ASN A 339 9.22 -3.61 -7.41
C ASN A 339 10.68 -3.32 -7.06
N LEU A 340 10.89 -2.50 -6.03
CA LEU A 340 12.21 -2.18 -5.48
C LEU A 340 12.20 -2.35 -3.96
N ASP A 341 13.17 -3.10 -3.47
CA ASP A 341 13.33 -3.33 -2.03
C ASP A 341 14.82 -3.28 -1.64
N THR A 342 15.63 -4.25 -2.06
CA THR A 342 17.02 -4.39 -1.63
C THR A 342 17.87 -3.15 -1.92
N ASP A 343 17.69 -2.51 -3.09
CA ASP A 343 18.37 -1.25 -3.40
C ASP A 343 17.99 -0.11 -2.45
N MET A 344 16.73 -0.09 -1.99
CA MET A 344 16.24 0.91 -1.03
C MET A 344 16.76 0.63 0.37
N GLN A 345 16.78 -0.63 0.79
CA GLN A 345 17.36 -1.05 2.07
C GLN A 345 18.84 -0.64 2.16
N TRP A 346 19.62 -0.91 1.12
CA TRP A 346 21.03 -0.51 1.06
C TRP A 346 21.20 1.01 1.06
N ALA A 347 20.40 1.73 0.28
CA ALA A 347 20.45 3.18 0.23
C ALA A 347 20.10 3.80 1.60
N TYR A 348 19.05 3.31 2.25
CA TYR A 348 18.64 3.76 3.58
C TYR A 348 19.71 3.48 4.64
N LEU A 349 20.30 2.28 4.65
CA LEU A 349 21.41 1.93 5.53
C LEU A 349 22.61 2.83 5.31
N SER A 350 22.94 3.16 4.06
CA SER A 350 24.15 3.92 3.72
C SER A 350 24.20 5.28 4.40
N GLY A 351 23.09 6.03 4.41
CA GLY A 351 23.03 7.33 5.08
C GLY A 351 23.27 7.23 6.59
N ILE A 352 22.64 6.24 7.23
CA ILE A 352 22.81 5.99 8.68
C ILE A 352 24.25 5.53 8.98
N ARG A 353 24.76 4.56 8.21
CA ARG A 353 26.12 4.02 8.36
C ARG A 353 27.16 5.13 8.27
N ASP A 354 27.08 5.95 7.22
CA ASP A 354 28.07 6.98 6.94
C ASP A 354 28.01 8.08 8.03
N TYR A 355 26.81 8.41 8.52
CA TYR A 355 26.65 9.30 9.67
C TYR A 355 27.32 8.73 10.93
N VAL A 356 27.00 7.49 11.30
CA VAL A 356 27.54 6.84 12.51
C VAL A 356 29.06 6.75 12.46
N GLN A 357 29.63 6.39 11.30
CA GLN A 357 31.08 6.33 11.13
C GLN A 357 31.73 7.72 11.29
N SER A 358 31.19 8.74 10.62
CA SER A 358 31.73 10.10 10.68
C SER A 358 31.57 10.77 12.05
N LYS A 359 30.59 10.34 12.85
CA LYS A 359 30.32 10.85 14.21
C LYS A 359 30.70 9.87 15.32
N SER A 360 31.47 8.82 15.02
CA SER A 360 31.83 7.77 15.97
C SER A 360 32.33 8.30 17.32
N GLY A 361 33.23 9.29 17.33
CA GLY A 361 33.74 9.93 18.56
C GLY A 361 32.69 10.70 19.39
N TYR A 362 31.55 11.06 18.80
CA TYR A 362 30.45 11.79 19.44
C TYR A 362 29.29 10.86 19.85
N LEU A 363 29.37 9.57 19.55
CA LEU A 363 28.27 8.62 19.74
C LEU A 363 28.56 7.55 20.82
N GLN A 364 29.73 7.62 21.48
CA GLN A 364 30.12 6.63 22.49
C GLN A 364 29.51 6.90 23.87
N THR A 365 29.29 8.18 24.22
CA THR A 365 28.80 8.61 25.53
C THR A 365 27.79 9.76 25.38
N GLN A 366 26.94 9.96 26.39
CA GLN A 366 25.99 11.09 26.37
C GLN A 366 26.67 12.45 26.55
N VAL A 367 27.79 12.49 27.27
CA VAL A 367 28.66 13.64 27.53
C VAL A 367 30.12 13.18 27.38
N GLY A 368 30.96 14.03 26.81
CA GLY A 368 32.36 13.74 26.48
C GLY A 368 32.51 13.39 25.00
N ASN A 369 33.37 14.14 24.30
CA ASN A 369 33.66 13.93 22.88
C ASN A 369 35.03 14.52 22.51
N PRO A 370 35.49 14.44 21.24
CA PRO A 370 36.78 14.98 20.81
C PRO A 370 36.98 16.49 21.06
N GLU A 371 35.92 17.25 21.35
CA GLU A 371 35.96 18.68 21.68
C GLU A 371 36.04 18.95 23.20
N GLY A 372 35.95 17.92 24.05
CA GLY A 372 36.13 18.01 25.51
C GLY A 372 35.27 17.02 26.31
N GLU A 373 35.71 16.72 27.54
CA GLU A 373 35.07 15.73 28.44
C GLU A 373 33.68 16.14 28.92
N ASP A 374 33.40 17.44 29.05
CA ASP A 374 32.11 17.96 29.52
C ASP A 374 31.12 18.31 28.38
N LYS A 375 31.45 18.01 27.13
CA LYS A 375 30.64 18.42 25.98
C LYS A 375 29.45 17.47 25.75
N PRO A 376 28.20 17.98 25.66
CA PRO A 376 27.03 17.13 25.47
C PRO A 376 26.89 16.64 24.02
N ASN A 377 26.49 15.37 23.85
CA ASN A 377 26.37 14.73 22.54
C ASN A 377 24.94 14.62 22.01
N LYS A 378 23.94 15.18 22.72
CA LYS A 378 22.52 15.05 22.36
C LYS A 378 22.21 15.39 20.90
N LYS A 379 22.85 16.42 20.37
CA LYS A 379 22.66 16.86 18.97
C LYS A 379 23.14 15.85 17.92
N TYR A 380 23.91 14.83 18.32
CA TYR A 380 24.44 13.80 17.43
C TYR A 380 23.68 12.48 17.52
N TYR A 381 23.31 12.04 18.74
CA TYR A 381 22.61 10.76 18.93
C TYR A 381 21.08 10.87 18.82
N ASP A 382 20.51 12.08 18.75
CA ASP A 382 19.07 12.27 18.53
C ASP A 382 18.63 11.53 17.25
N PRO A 383 17.70 10.56 17.34
CA PRO A 383 17.30 9.75 16.18
C PRO A 383 16.88 10.55 14.97
N ARG A 384 16.28 11.73 15.17
CA ARG A 384 15.85 12.60 14.08
C ARG A 384 16.99 13.10 13.21
N VAL A 385 18.23 13.05 13.70
CA VAL A 385 19.40 13.49 12.94
C VAL A 385 19.90 12.37 12.05
N TRP A 386 20.20 11.19 12.60
CA TRP A 386 20.79 10.10 11.82
C TRP A 386 19.76 9.29 11.02
N VAL A 387 18.51 9.17 11.48
CA VAL A 387 17.41 8.58 10.68
C VAL A 387 17.18 9.41 9.42
N ARG A 388 17.22 10.74 9.54
CA ARG A 388 17.05 11.66 8.40
C ARG A 388 18.12 11.47 7.33
N GLU A 389 19.35 11.08 7.70
CA GLU A 389 20.37 10.77 6.70
C GLU A 389 20.01 9.52 5.89
N GLY A 390 19.43 8.49 6.53
CA GLY A 390 18.89 7.33 5.83
C GLY A 390 17.73 7.68 4.90
N GLU A 391 16.82 8.56 5.32
CA GLU A 391 15.73 9.06 4.47
C GLU A 391 16.29 9.74 3.22
N LYS A 392 17.25 10.67 3.36
CA LYS A 392 17.85 11.40 2.23
C LYS A 392 18.50 10.48 1.21
N THR A 393 19.26 9.49 1.66
CA THR A 393 19.95 8.55 0.75
C THR A 393 18.98 7.60 0.07
N MET A 394 17.95 7.13 0.78
CA MET A 394 16.85 6.36 0.19
C MET A 394 16.08 7.19 -0.85
N SER A 395 15.66 8.41 -0.53
CA SER A 395 14.97 9.31 -1.46
C SER A 395 15.79 9.58 -2.72
N SER A 396 17.11 9.75 -2.56
CA SER A 396 18.03 9.92 -3.69
C SER A 396 18.06 8.69 -4.60
N ARG A 397 18.06 7.48 -4.03
CA ARG A 397 18.02 6.24 -4.80
C ARG A 397 16.67 6.01 -5.49
N ILE A 398 15.56 6.38 -4.84
CA ILE A 398 14.21 6.37 -5.46
C ILE A 398 14.16 7.34 -6.64
N THR A 399 14.76 8.53 -6.50
CA THR A 399 14.85 9.52 -7.60
C THR A 399 15.58 8.96 -8.83
N VAL A 400 16.59 8.12 -8.63
CA VAL A 400 17.25 7.41 -9.74
C VAL A 400 16.28 6.42 -10.39
N ALA A 401 15.57 5.61 -9.61
CA ALA A 401 14.57 4.68 -10.14
C ALA A 401 13.44 5.39 -10.91
N LEU A 402 12.95 6.53 -10.42
CA LEU A 402 11.95 7.34 -11.11
C LEU A 402 12.43 7.78 -12.51
N LYS A 403 13.73 8.08 -12.66
CA LYS A 403 14.34 8.40 -13.97
C LYS A 403 14.49 7.15 -14.83
N ASP A 404 15.00 6.07 -14.27
CA ASP A 404 15.21 4.80 -14.98
C ASP A 404 13.88 4.23 -15.53
N PHE A 405 12.77 4.51 -14.84
CA PHE A 405 11.42 4.07 -15.23
C PHE A 405 10.62 5.10 -16.02
N PHE A 406 11.24 6.22 -16.42
CA PHE A 406 10.62 7.31 -17.21
C PHE A 406 9.38 7.97 -16.59
N THR A 407 9.24 7.95 -15.27
CA THR A 407 8.03 8.42 -14.58
C THR A 407 8.18 9.84 -13.99
N VAL A 408 9.34 10.47 -14.14
CA VAL A 408 9.58 11.87 -13.74
C VAL A 408 8.59 12.81 -14.43
N GLY A 409 7.88 13.63 -13.66
CA GLY A 409 6.94 14.62 -14.17
C GLY A 409 5.59 14.07 -14.64
N LYS A 410 5.23 12.83 -14.26
CA LYS A 410 3.99 12.15 -14.67
C LYS A 410 2.89 12.13 -13.57
N ALA A 411 3.04 12.92 -12.50
CA ALA A 411 2.05 13.05 -11.41
C ALA A 411 0.79 13.85 -11.78
#